data_AF-A0A951W5E7-F1
#
_entry.id   AF-A0A951W5E7-F1
#
_cell.length_a   1.000
_cell.length_b   1.000
_cell.length_c   1.000
_cell.angle_alpha   90.00
_cell.angle_beta   90.00
_cell.angle_gamma   90.00
#
_symmetry.space_group_name_H-M   'P 1'
#
loop_
_entity.id
_entity.type
_entity.pdbx_description
1 polymer ?
#
loop_
_entity_poly.entity_id
_entity_poly.type
_entity_poly.pdbx_seq_one_letter_code
_entity_poly.pdbx_strand_id
1 'polypeptide(L)'
;MRKVLLLMMASALILGTGNSFAQNNKKELNCFEKYEQAFKERGAYTISDNIYRNVMISFFEGNEVYCIRGKVRVEGGYITSIFYYYDDNTEELYDKKFYATATGEPPAIKNGISDLITNADREKLRIVFIDQLRPKKKQLQKMSVPDDL
;
A
#
# COMPACT_ATOMS: atom_id res chain seq x y z
N MET A 1 42.01 -18.08 64.11
CA MET A 1 40.87 -17.17 63.85
C MET A 1 40.68 -16.98 62.36
N ARG A 2 39.60 -17.53 61.80
CA ARG A 2 38.89 -17.12 60.56
C ARG A 2 37.82 -18.20 60.32
N LYS A 3 36.69 -18.06 61.03
CA LYS A 3 35.37 -17.68 60.47
C LYS A 3 34.84 -18.81 59.55
N VAL A 4 34.24 -19.84 60.16
CA VAL A 4 32.78 -20.07 60.20
C VAL A 4 32.25 -20.22 58.77
N LEU A 5 32.37 -21.42 58.18
CA LEU A 5 31.41 -22.53 58.29
C LEU A 5 30.01 -22.14 57.80
N LEU A 6 29.82 -22.35 56.48
CA LEU A 6 28.67 -23.03 55.87
C LEU A 6 27.40 -23.13 56.73
N LEU A 7 26.42 -22.28 56.44
CA LEU A 7 24.98 -22.57 56.47
C LEU A 7 24.26 -21.21 56.45
N MET A 8 23.53 -20.93 55.37
CA MET A 8 22.18 -20.33 55.39
C MET A 8 21.80 -19.85 53.98
N MET A 9 20.52 -19.99 53.69
CA MET A 9 19.76 -19.47 52.55
C MET A 9 19.73 -20.34 51.28
N ALA A 10 18.96 -21.42 51.39
CA ALA A 10 17.91 -21.67 50.42
C ALA A 10 17.01 -20.42 50.31
N SER A 11 16.93 -19.83 49.12
CA SER A 11 15.81 -18.97 48.72
C SER A 11 15.68 -18.97 47.20
N ALA A 12 14.67 -19.71 46.74
CA ALA A 12 13.80 -19.35 45.64
C ALA A 12 14.45 -18.86 44.33
N LEU A 13 14.98 -19.80 43.52
CA LEU A 13 14.88 -19.62 42.07
C LEU A 13 13.43 -19.91 41.66
N ILE A 14 12.57 -18.91 41.82
CA ILE A 14 11.25 -18.91 41.19
C ILE A 14 11.48 -18.69 39.70
N LEU A 15 11.09 -19.71 38.94
CA LEU A 15 10.78 -19.74 37.52
C LEU A 15 10.25 -18.39 37.02
N GLY A 16 11.15 -17.58 36.47
CA GLY A 16 10.81 -16.46 35.60
C GLY A 16 10.34 -17.02 34.26
N THR A 17 9.11 -17.49 34.19
CA THR A 17 8.40 -17.66 32.92
C THR A 17 8.13 -16.26 32.38
N GLY A 18 9.10 -15.75 31.62
CA GLY A 18 8.88 -14.58 30.79
C GLY A 18 7.76 -14.89 29.83
N ASN A 19 6.57 -14.32 30.08
CA ASN A 19 5.51 -14.21 29.10
C ASN A 19 6.04 -13.35 27.95
N SER A 20 6.70 -14.00 26.99
CA SER A 20 6.93 -13.42 25.67
C SER A 20 5.56 -13.24 25.02
N PHE A 21 4.94 -12.09 25.24
CA PHE A 21 3.86 -11.63 24.38
C PHE A 21 4.46 -11.48 22.98
N ALA A 22 4.19 -12.46 22.13
CA ALA A 22 4.39 -12.33 20.70
C ALA A 22 3.57 -11.10 20.26
N GLN A 23 4.24 -9.96 20.07
CA GLN A 23 3.66 -8.83 19.37
C GLN A 23 3.33 -9.35 17.97
N ASN A 24 2.04 -9.51 17.69
CA ASN A 24 1.54 -9.64 16.33
C ASN A 24 1.87 -8.34 15.59
N ASN A 25 3.13 -8.20 15.16
CA ASN A 25 3.63 -7.11 14.34
C ASN A 25 3.02 -7.25 12.94
N LYS A 26 1.73 -6.94 12.81
CA LYS A 26 1.16 -6.64 11.50
C LYS A 26 1.84 -5.37 11.02
N LYS A 27 2.80 -5.51 10.09
CA LYS A 27 3.41 -4.39 9.37
C LYS A 27 2.28 -3.47 8.92
N GLU A 28 2.29 -2.22 9.38
CA GLU A 28 1.37 -1.23 8.86
C GLU A 28 1.72 -0.97 7.40
N LEU A 29 0.74 -1.16 6.51
CA LEU A 29 0.93 -0.94 5.08
C LEU A 29 0.99 0.55 4.78
N ASN A 30 1.86 0.97 3.86
CA ASN A 30 1.87 2.35 3.38
C ASN A 30 0.67 2.63 2.43
N CYS A 31 0.52 3.88 1.98
CA CYS A 31 -0.59 4.29 1.13
C CYS A 31 -0.69 3.49 -0.18
N PHE A 32 0.43 3.16 -0.82
CA PHE A 32 0.48 2.34 -2.02
C PHE A 32 0.11 0.88 -1.70
N GLU A 33 0.76 0.27 -0.71
CA GLU A 33 0.58 -1.13 -0.33
C GLU A 33 -0.89 -1.45 0.02
N LYS A 34 -1.60 -0.52 0.66
CA LYS A 34 -3.04 -0.65 0.95
C LYS A 34 -3.87 -0.86 -0.32
N TYR A 35 -3.61 -0.05 -1.36
CA TYR A 35 -4.34 -0.17 -2.63
C TYR A 35 -3.83 -1.34 -3.47
N GLU A 36 -2.53 -1.61 -3.48
CA GLU A 36 -1.96 -2.76 -4.19
C GLU A 36 -2.59 -4.08 -3.70
N GLN A 37 -2.66 -4.28 -2.39
CA GLN A 37 -3.32 -5.45 -1.82
C GLN A 37 -4.81 -5.49 -2.22
N ALA A 38 -5.50 -4.36 -2.13
CA ALA A 38 -6.90 -4.29 -2.50
C ALA A 38 -7.16 -4.65 -3.98
N PHE A 39 -6.34 -4.15 -4.90
CA PHE A 39 -6.43 -4.49 -6.33
C PHE A 39 -6.08 -5.95 -6.58
N LYS A 40 -5.08 -6.50 -5.87
CA LYS A 40 -4.74 -7.94 -5.95
C LYS A 40 -5.93 -8.83 -5.54
N GLU A 41 -6.65 -8.45 -4.50
CA GLU A 41 -7.79 -9.22 -3.97
C GLU A 41 -9.07 -9.05 -4.80
N ARG A 42 -9.36 -7.82 -5.23
CA ARG A 42 -10.68 -7.46 -5.79
C ARG A 42 -10.66 -7.30 -7.30
N GLY A 43 -9.49 -7.04 -7.87
CA GLY A 43 -9.33 -6.69 -9.28
C GLY A 43 -9.75 -5.26 -9.59
N ALA A 44 -9.50 -4.85 -10.83
CA ALA A 44 -9.92 -3.57 -11.38
C ALA A 44 -11.05 -3.72 -12.42
N TYR A 45 -11.88 -2.69 -12.56
CA TYR A 45 -12.63 -2.46 -13.79
C TYR A 45 -11.68 -2.12 -14.94
N THR A 46 -12.17 -2.24 -16.17
CA THR A 46 -11.39 -1.91 -17.36
C THR A 46 -11.07 -0.42 -17.40
N ILE A 47 -9.81 -0.10 -17.67
CA ILE A 47 -9.34 1.27 -17.87
C ILE A 47 -9.25 1.50 -19.38
N SER A 48 -10.18 2.28 -19.90
CA SER A 48 -10.20 2.72 -21.29
C SER A 48 -9.60 4.12 -21.44
N ASP A 49 -9.39 4.54 -22.69
CA ASP A 49 -8.94 5.88 -23.03
C ASP A 49 -9.86 6.94 -22.43
N ASN A 50 -9.33 7.76 -21.53
CA ASN A 50 -10.06 8.79 -20.81
C ASN A 50 -9.10 9.68 -19.99
N ILE A 51 -9.66 10.72 -19.37
CA ILE A 51 -9.03 11.47 -18.28
C ILE A 51 -9.60 10.98 -16.95
N TYR A 52 -8.75 10.40 -16.11
CA TYR A 52 -9.10 9.93 -14.77
C TYR A 52 -8.72 11.00 -13.75
N ARG A 53 -9.71 11.61 -13.10
CA ARG A 53 -9.53 12.77 -12.22
C ARG A 53 -9.26 12.43 -10.76
N ASN A 54 -9.38 11.16 -10.39
CA ASN A 54 -9.15 10.66 -9.05
C ASN A 54 -8.20 9.46 -9.11
N VAL A 55 -6.91 9.77 -9.26
CA VAL A 55 -5.85 8.78 -9.13
C VAL A 55 -4.95 9.13 -7.96
N MET A 56 -4.26 8.13 -7.44
CA MET A 56 -3.20 8.30 -6.46
C MET A 56 -1.86 8.16 -7.17
N ILE A 57 -1.00 9.16 -7.02
CA ILE A 57 0.40 9.14 -7.46
C ILE A 57 1.22 8.74 -6.24
N SER A 58 1.85 7.57 -6.30
CA SER A 58 2.71 7.04 -5.23
C SER A 58 4.17 7.22 -5.62
N PHE A 59 4.91 8.04 -4.89
CA PHE A 59 6.34 8.23 -5.07
C PHE A 59 7.14 7.35 -4.11
N PHE A 60 8.22 6.77 -4.60
CA PHE A 60 9.09 5.85 -3.86
C PHE A 60 10.44 6.54 -3.61
N GLU A 61 10.67 6.97 -2.37
CA GLU A 61 11.89 7.67 -1.94
C GLU A 61 12.62 6.81 -0.91
N GLY A 62 13.64 6.07 -1.36
CA GLY A 62 14.38 5.14 -0.50
C GLY A 62 13.46 4.05 0.07
N ASN A 63 13.24 4.09 1.38
CA ASN A 63 12.38 3.15 2.11
C ASN A 63 10.98 3.71 2.39
N GLU A 64 10.70 4.95 1.97
CA GLU A 64 9.45 5.64 2.23
C GLU A 64 8.59 5.74 0.97
N VAL A 65 7.28 5.82 1.18
CA VAL A 65 6.30 6.03 0.12
C VAL A 65 5.35 7.12 0.57
N TYR A 66 5.29 8.22 -0.18
CA TYR A 66 4.25 9.22 -0.04
C TYR A 66 3.32 9.18 -1.25
N CYS A 67 2.07 9.54 -1.00
CA CYS A 67 1.03 9.49 -2.01
C CYS A 67 0.31 10.82 -2.08
N ILE A 68 0.11 11.31 -3.30
CA ILE A 68 -0.67 12.52 -3.57
C ILE A 68 -1.82 12.23 -4.50
N ARG A 69 -2.81 13.12 -4.53
CA ARG A 69 -3.92 13.04 -5.46
C ARG A 69 -3.50 13.61 -6.81
N GLY A 70 -3.94 12.96 -7.88
CA GLY A 70 -3.69 13.45 -9.22
C GLY A 70 -4.79 13.13 -10.21
N LYS A 71 -4.51 13.53 -11.44
CA LYS A 71 -5.29 13.29 -12.64
C LYS A 71 -4.36 12.75 -13.73
N VAL A 72 -4.81 11.77 -14.49
CA VAL A 72 -4.01 11.19 -15.58
C VAL A 72 -4.83 11.05 -16.85
N ARG A 73 -4.15 11.23 -17.98
CA ARG A 73 -4.68 10.93 -19.30
C ARG A 73 -4.20 9.56 -19.73
N VAL A 74 -5.13 8.73 -20.19
CA VAL A 74 -4.86 7.40 -20.74
C VAL A 74 -5.26 7.39 -22.20
N GLU A 75 -4.37 6.92 -23.07
CA GLU A 75 -4.59 6.75 -24.50
C GLU A 75 -3.92 5.46 -24.97
N GLY A 76 -4.62 4.64 -25.75
CA GLY A 76 -4.14 3.33 -26.19
C GLY A 76 -3.78 2.37 -25.04
N GLY A 77 -4.35 2.55 -23.84
CA GLY A 77 -3.99 1.79 -22.65
C GLY A 77 -2.71 2.22 -21.92
N TYR A 78 -2.09 3.32 -22.34
CA TYR A 78 -0.88 3.89 -21.74
C TYR A 78 -1.16 5.23 -21.07
N ILE A 79 -0.37 5.56 -20.05
CA ILE A 79 -0.41 6.88 -19.41
C ILE A 79 0.36 7.87 -20.29
N THR A 80 -0.32 8.90 -20.79
CA THR A 80 0.28 9.92 -21.67
C THR A 80 0.47 11.28 -21.00
N SER A 81 -0.23 11.55 -19.89
CA SER A 81 -0.03 12.78 -19.11
C SER A 81 -0.41 12.57 -17.66
N ILE A 82 0.32 13.23 -16.76
CA ILE A 82 0.09 13.22 -15.31
C ILE A 82 -0.09 14.66 -14.84
N PHE A 83 -1.01 14.87 -13.91
CA PHE A 83 -1.24 16.15 -13.24
C PHE A 83 -1.39 15.87 -11.75
N TYR A 84 -0.84 16.74 -10.90
CA TYR A 84 -1.10 16.71 -9.47
C TYR A 84 -2.04 17.83 -9.08
N TYR A 85 -2.80 17.62 -8.01
CA TYR A 85 -3.60 18.67 -7.39
C TYR A 85 -2.86 19.29 -6.23
N TYR A 86 -3.01 20.60 -6.08
CA TYR A 86 -2.70 21.34 -4.87
C TYR A 86 -3.88 21.31 -3.90
N ASP A 87 -3.64 21.72 -2.66
CA ASP A 87 -4.67 21.72 -1.59
C ASP A 87 -5.84 22.68 -1.89
N ASP A 88 -5.61 23.71 -2.71
CA ASP A 88 -6.64 24.63 -3.21
C ASP A 88 -7.44 24.07 -4.41
N ASN A 89 -7.19 22.80 -4.79
CA ASN A 89 -7.74 22.10 -5.95
C ASN A 89 -7.33 22.66 -7.31
N THR A 90 -6.34 23.56 -7.37
CA THR A 90 -5.67 23.85 -8.64
C THR A 90 -4.86 22.63 -9.08
N GLU A 91 -4.64 22.51 -10.39
CA GLU A 91 -3.88 21.41 -10.98
C GLU A 91 -2.67 21.94 -11.74
N GLU A 92 -1.58 21.19 -11.70
CA GLU A 92 -0.39 21.47 -12.50
C GLU A 92 -0.01 20.22 -13.29
N LEU A 93 0.48 20.46 -14.51
CA LEU A 93 1.01 19.42 -15.37
C LEU A 93 2.33 18.92 -14.78
N TYR A 94 2.45 17.62 -14.61
CA TYR A 94 3.73 16.98 -14.35
C TYR A 94 4.56 17.00 -15.63
N ASP A 95 5.42 18.01 -15.75
CA ASP A 95 6.16 18.35 -16.98
C ASP A 95 7.42 17.50 -17.22
N LYS A 96 7.83 16.72 -16.22
CA LYS A 96 8.98 15.82 -16.30
C LYS A 96 8.66 14.67 -17.27
N LYS A 97 9.56 14.41 -18.23
CA LYS A 97 9.49 13.20 -19.06
C LYS A 97 9.51 11.95 -18.18
N PHE A 98 8.70 10.96 -18.53
CA PHE A 98 8.57 9.73 -17.78
C PHE A 98 8.37 8.52 -18.70
N TYR A 99 8.77 7.34 -18.23
CA TYR A 99 8.68 6.08 -18.96
C TYR A 99 8.57 4.90 -17.98
N ALA A 100 8.11 3.75 -18.47
CA ALA A 100 8.12 2.51 -17.72
C ALA A 100 9.57 2.08 -17.44
N THR A 101 9.94 1.93 -16.17
CA THR A 101 11.32 1.61 -15.74
C THR A 101 11.87 0.35 -16.42
N ALA A 102 11.02 -0.65 -16.67
CA ALA A 102 11.43 -1.94 -17.20
C ALA A 102 11.69 -1.94 -18.71
N THR A 103 10.96 -1.13 -19.48
CA THR A 103 10.95 -1.19 -20.96
C THR A 103 11.43 0.08 -21.63
N GLY A 104 11.37 1.24 -20.96
CA GLY A 104 11.61 2.55 -21.57
C GLY A 104 10.43 3.06 -22.41
N GLU A 105 9.33 2.32 -22.48
CA GLU A 105 8.12 2.68 -23.23
C GLU A 105 7.14 3.52 -22.38
N PRO A 106 6.05 4.05 -22.97
CA PRO A 106 4.96 4.62 -22.18
C PRO A 106 4.45 3.64 -21.10
N PRO A 107 4.12 4.11 -19.89
CA PRO A 107 3.69 3.22 -18.81
C PRO A 107 2.34 2.57 -19.10
N ALA A 108 2.32 1.23 -19.15
CA ALA A 108 1.07 0.49 -19.28
C ALA A 108 0.37 0.35 -17.93
N ILE A 109 -0.90 -0.06 -17.97
CA ILE A 109 -1.74 -0.18 -16.78
C ILE A 109 -2.20 -1.62 -16.65
N LYS A 110 -1.91 -2.25 -15.50
CA LYS A 110 -2.32 -3.62 -15.18
C LYS A 110 -3.05 -3.66 -13.86
N ASN A 111 -4.27 -4.19 -13.88
CA ASN A 111 -5.10 -4.36 -12.69
C ASN A 111 -5.24 -3.07 -11.86
N GLY A 112 -5.49 -1.94 -12.53
CA GLY A 112 -5.73 -0.65 -11.88
C GLY A 112 -4.47 0.09 -11.41
N ILE A 113 -3.28 -0.45 -11.69
CA ILE A 113 -2.00 0.13 -11.28
C ILE A 113 -1.07 0.21 -12.49
N SER A 114 -0.35 1.32 -12.66
CA SER A 114 0.63 1.46 -13.72
C SER A 114 1.85 0.54 -13.50
N ASP A 115 2.63 0.36 -14.55
CA ASP A 115 4.03 -0.03 -14.42
C ASP A 115 4.78 0.91 -13.46
N LEU A 116 5.94 0.47 -12.96
CA LEU A 116 6.85 1.38 -12.27
C LEU A 116 7.34 2.42 -13.27
N ILE A 117 7.18 3.68 -12.93
CA ILE A 117 7.56 4.81 -13.76
C ILE A 117 8.86 5.39 -13.22
N THR A 118 9.81 5.67 -14.12
CA THR A 118 10.98 6.51 -13.83
C THR A 118 10.84 7.82 -14.59
N ASN A 119 11.08 8.94 -13.93
CA ASN A 119 11.11 10.25 -14.58
C ASN A 119 12.55 10.70 -14.92
N ALA A 120 12.67 11.87 -15.54
CA ALA A 120 13.96 12.49 -15.89
C ALA A 120 14.91 12.71 -14.69
N ASP A 121 14.37 12.90 -13.49
CA ASP A 121 15.14 13.12 -12.26
C ASP A 121 15.49 11.80 -11.53
N ARG A 122 15.13 10.66 -12.13
CA ARG A 122 15.27 9.30 -11.56
C ARG A 122 14.39 9.04 -10.34
N GLU A 123 13.38 9.87 -10.11
CA GLU A 123 12.32 9.59 -9.15
C GLU A 123 11.49 8.41 -9.68
N LYS A 124 11.03 7.58 -8.75
CA LYS A 124 10.23 6.40 -9.03
C LYS A 124 8.81 6.63 -8.55
N LEU A 125 7.83 6.37 -9.40
CA LEU A 125 6.42 6.47 -9.01
C LEU A 125 5.55 5.38 -9.64
N ARG A 126 4.35 5.19 -9.08
CA ARG A 126 3.26 4.41 -9.66
C ARG A 126 1.97 5.22 -9.60
N ILE A 127 1.10 5.00 -10.58
CA ILE A 127 -0.24 5.57 -10.63
C ILE A 127 -1.25 4.49 -10.29
N VAL A 128 -2.16 4.80 -9.36
CA VAL A 128 -3.23 3.90 -8.90
C VAL A 128 -4.58 4.53 -9.24
N PHE A 129 -5.40 3.81 -10.00
CA PHE A 129 -6.71 4.26 -10.48
C PHE A 129 -7.81 3.95 -9.47
N ILE A 130 -7.92 4.77 -8.43
CA ILE A 130 -8.73 4.53 -7.23
C ILE A 130 -10.17 4.13 -7.55
N ASP A 131 -10.84 4.86 -8.44
CA ASP A 131 -12.25 4.62 -8.80
C ASP A 131 -12.47 3.32 -9.58
N GLN A 132 -11.39 2.71 -10.09
CA GLN A 132 -11.45 1.46 -10.85
C GLN A 132 -11.33 0.22 -9.95
N LEU A 133 -11.08 0.41 -8.66
CA LEU A 133 -11.05 -0.68 -7.70
C LEU A 133 -12.43 -1.30 -7.53
N ARG A 134 -12.55 -2.59 -7.78
CA ARG A 134 -13.84 -3.27 -7.58
C ARG A 134 -14.24 -3.23 -6.10
N PRO A 135 -15.55 -3.13 -5.79
CA PRO A 135 -16.02 -3.14 -4.42
C PRO A 135 -15.70 -4.48 -3.75
N LYS A 136 -15.69 -4.50 -2.41
CA LYS A 136 -15.63 -5.75 -1.66
C LYS A 136 -16.83 -6.61 -2.04
N LYS A 137 -16.62 -7.92 -2.24
CA LYS A 137 -17.74 -8.87 -2.40
C LYS A 137 -18.62 -8.75 -1.16
N LYS A 138 -19.93 -8.55 -1.37
CA LYS A 138 -20.90 -8.54 -0.27
C LYS A 138 -20.85 -9.90 0.43
N GLN A 139 -20.82 -9.90 1.76
CA GLN A 139 -21.00 -11.14 2.51
C GLN A 139 -22.48 -11.50 2.51
N LEU A 140 -22.77 -12.80 2.38
CA LEU A 140 -24.13 -13.29 2.55
C LEU A 140 -24.57 -13.04 4.00
N GLN A 141 -25.80 -12.55 4.16
CA GLN A 141 -26.40 -12.45 5.48
C GLN A 141 -26.60 -13.86 6.04
N LYS A 142 -26.05 -14.14 7.22
CA LYS A 142 -26.31 -15.40 7.91
C LYS A 142 -27.75 -15.37 8.43
N MET A 143 -28.51 -16.42 8.12
CA MET A 143 -29.81 -16.66 8.74
C MET A 143 -29.57 -17.26 10.14
N SER A 144 -30.25 -16.72 11.16
CA SER A 144 -30.35 -17.40 12.46
C SER A 144 -31.48 -18.42 12.40
N VAL A 145 -31.17 -19.69 12.64
CA VAL A 145 -32.18 -20.74 12.80
C VAL A 145 -32.39 -20.95 14.32
N PRO A 146 -33.62 -20.90 14.84
CA PRO A 146 -33.90 -21.22 16.23
C PRO A 146 -33.49 -22.66 16.57
N ASP A 147 -33.00 -22.88 17.79
CA ASP A 147 -32.53 -24.20 18.23
C ASP A 147 -33.67 -25.20 18.52
N ASP A 148 -34.92 -24.73 18.56
CA ASP A 148 -36.12 -25.47 19.02
C ASP A 148 -37.08 -25.92 17.89
N LEU A 149 -36.55 -26.21 16.70
CA LEU A 149 -37.32 -26.80 15.58
C LEU A 149 -37.72 -28.26 15.81
#